data_AF-A0A7S3UPE1-F1
#
_entry.id   AF-A0A7S3UPE1-F1
#
_cell.length_a   1.000
_cell.length_b   1.000
_cell.length_c   1.000
_cell.angle_alpha   90.00
_cell.angle_beta   90.00
_cell.angle_gamma   90.00
#
_symmetry.space_group_name_H-M   'P 1'
#
loop_
_entity.id
_entity.type
_entity.pdbx_description
1 polymer ?
#
loop_
_entity_poly.entity_id
_entity_poly.type
_entity_poly.pdbx_seq_one_letter_code
_entity_poly.pdbx_strand_id
1 'polypeptide(L)'
;AAQMKYRDSSRSAGGHQVSTGGISADVPFVQVGVRFRAIVFRPFVGCLLTGIVSKCDSRMIGVTVFGYWSGAIYALGMEQYKHSGNANQWVCAKTGAAIAVNTVVRFVVQKYECTESGDLRLREESR
;
A
#
# COMPACT_ATOMS: atom_id res chain seq x y z
N ALA A 1 16.90 -14.78 -36.19
CA ALA A 1 17.35 -15.69 -35.12
C ALA A 1 16.21 -16.65 -34.79
N ALA A 2 16.45 -17.96 -34.89
CA ALA A 2 15.42 -18.98 -34.65
C ALA A 2 15.23 -19.19 -33.14
N GLN A 3 14.00 -19.05 -32.64
CA GLN A 3 13.65 -19.38 -31.25
C GLN A 3 13.45 -20.89 -31.12
N MET A 4 14.33 -21.57 -30.39
CA MET A 4 14.19 -22.99 -30.08
C MET A 4 13.25 -23.14 -28.88
N LYS A 5 12.03 -23.65 -29.12
CA LYS A 5 11.07 -23.97 -28.04
C LYS A 5 11.35 -25.37 -27.52
N TYR A 6 11.95 -25.47 -26.33
CA TYR A 6 12.07 -26.76 -25.64
C TYR A 6 10.72 -27.09 -24.97
N ARG A 7 10.11 -28.21 -25.37
CA ARG A 7 8.85 -28.70 -24.80
C ARG A 7 9.17 -29.96 -24.01
N ASP A 8 9.39 -29.82 -22.71
CA ASP A 8 9.45 -30.96 -21.81
C ASP A 8 8.02 -31.40 -21.46
N SER A 9 7.68 -32.63 -21.83
CA SER A 9 6.39 -33.27 -21.53
C SER A 9 6.54 -34.34 -20.45
N SER A 10 7.26 -34.03 -19.38
CA SER A 10 7.23 -34.81 -18.14
C SER A 10 6.05 -34.36 -17.27
N ARG A 11 4.95 -35.14 -17.31
CA ARG A 11 3.87 -35.08 -16.32
C ARG A 11 4.43 -35.57 -14.98
N SER A 12 4.80 -34.66 -14.09
CA SER A 12 5.01 -34.99 -12.68
C SER A 12 3.74 -34.69 -11.90
N ALA A 13 3.17 -35.75 -11.30
CA ALA A 13 1.99 -35.67 -10.46
C ALA A 13 2.29 -34.81 -9.23
N GLY A 14 1.53 -33.72 -9.05
CA GLY A 14 1.52 -32.94 -7.80
C GLY A 14 2.42 -31.69 -7.74
N GLY A 15 3.15 -31.34 -8.81
CA GLY A 15 3.95 -30.11 -8.84
C GLY A 15 3.15 -28.90 -9.33
N HIS A 16 3.21 -27.77 -8.61
CA HIS A 16 2.73 -26.48 -9.13
C HIS A 16 3.34 -26.24 -10.51
N GLN A 17 2.48 -26.05 -11.52
CA GLN A 17 2.90 -25.87 -12.91
C GLN A 17 3.59 -24.51 -13.07
N VAL A 18 4.92 -24.51 -12.94
CA VAL A 18 5.76 -23.34 -13.24
C VAL A 18 5.78 -23.18 -14.76
N SER A 19 5.34 -22.02 -15.27
CA SER A 19 5.27 -21.80 -16.72
C SER A 19 6.67 -21.84 -17.35
N THR A 20 6.78 -22.45 -18.52
CA THR A 20 8.04 -22.75 -19.21
C THR A 20 8.87 -21.49 -19.37
N GLY A 21 10.04 -21.46 -18.73
CA GLY A 21 10.92 -20.29 -18.72
C GLY A 21 11.75 -20.15 -20.00
N GLY A 22 11.97 -18.91 -20.44
CA GLY A 22 12.88 -18.61 -21.55
C GLY A 22 14.32 -18.50 -21.05
N ILE A 23 15.26 -19.16 -21.72
CA ILE A 23 16.69 -18.95 -21.50
C ILE A 23 17.11 -17.80 -22.42
N SER A 24 17.53 -16.67 -21.84
CA SER A 24 18.14 -15.59 -22.61
C SER A 24 19.62 -15.93 -22.85
N ALA A 25 20.11 -15.74 -24.07
CA ALA A 25 21.50 -16.04 -24.41
C ALA A 25 22.51 -15.09 -23.73
N ASP A 26 22.04 -13.92 -23.28
CA ASP A 26 22.90 -12.84 -22.78
C ASP A 26 23.05 -12.83 -21.25
N VAL A 27 22.31 -13.68 -20.53
CA VAL A 27 22.36 -13.77 -19.06
C VAL A 27 22.16 -15.23 -18.61
N PRO A 28 23.01 -15.77 -17.72
CA PRO A 28 22.99 -17.18 -17.32
C PRO A 28 21.87 -17.52 -16.33
N PHE A 29 20.67 -16.95 -16.53
CA PHE A 29 19.52 -17.12 -15.65
C PHE A 29 18.29 -17.57 -16.45
N VAL A 30 17.55 -18.54 -15.90
CA VAL A 30 16.28 -19.01 -16.47
C VAL A 30 15.18 -18.04 -16.06
N GLN A 31 14.54 -17.37 -17.03
CA GLN A 31 13.43 -16.48 -16.73
C GLN A 31 12.13 -17.26 -16.66
N VAL A 32 11.50 -17.28 -15.49
CA VAL A 32 10.25 -18.00 -15.26
C VAL A 32 9.09 -17.02 -15.16
N GLY A 33 8.06 -17.21 -15.99
CA GLY A 33 6.81 -16.47 -15.85
C GLY A 33 6.01 -17.01 -14.66
N VAL A 34 5.86 -16.21 -13.60
CA VAL A 34 5.02 -16.59 -12.45
C VAL A 34 3.66 -15.93 -12.60
N ARG A 35 2.60 -16.76 -12.65
CA ARG A 35 1.21 -16.30 -12.58
C ARG A 35 0.68 -16.59 -11.19
N PHE A 36 0.21 -15.57 -10.50
CA PHE A 36 -0.40 -15.70 -9.18
C PHE A 36 -1.60 -14.76 -9.07
N ARG A 37 -2.38 -14.96 -8.02
CA ARG A 37 -3.48 -14.06 -7.64
C ARG A 37 -3.15 -13.50 -6.27
N ALA A 38 -3.41 -12.20 -6.09
CA ALA A 38 -3.23 -11.52 -4.82
C ALA A 38 -4.40 -10.59 -4.57
N ILE A 39 -4.69 -10.36 -3.29
CA ILE A 39 -5.55 -9.27 -2.85
C ILE A 39 -4.69 -8.01 -2.86
N VAL A 40 -5.14 -7.01 -3.60
CA VAL A 40 -4.40 -5.75 -3.77
C VAL A 40 -5.29 -4.61 -3.29
N PHE A 41 -4.74 -3.74 -2.46
CA PHE A 41 -5.38 -2.47 -2.14
C PHE A 41 -4.80 -1.39 -3.05
N ARG A 42 -5.68 -0.73 -3.81
CA ARG A 42 -5.33 0.39 -4.68
C ARG A 42 -6.35 1.51 -4.46
N PRO A 43 -6.02 2.56 -3.68
CA PRO A 43 -6.92 3.69 -3.52
C PRO A 43 -7.08 4.45 -4.84
N PHE A 44 -8.20 5.17 -4.98
CA PHE A 44 -8.46 6.03 -6.11
C PHE A 44 -9.08 7.35 -5.63
N VAL A 45 -8.89 8.42 -6.41
CA VAL A 45 -9.45 9.74 -6.06
C VAL A 45 -10.98 9.66 -6.02
N GLY A 46 -11.58 10.23 -4.97
CA GLY A 46 -13.01 10.19 -4.72
C GLY A 46 -13.48 8.98 -3.89
N CYS A 47 -12.62 7.98 -3.64
CA CYS A 47 -13.01 6.88 -2.76
C CYS A 47 -13.07 7.32 -1.29
N LEU A 48 -14.04 6.78 -0.56
CA LEU A 48 -14.17 6.99 0.88
C LEU A 48 -13.36 5.92 1.61
N LEU A 49 -12.43 6.34 2.46
CA LEU A 49 -11.64 5.47 3.31
C LEU A 49 -11.95 5.72 4.79
N THR A 50 -11.73 4.69 5.59
CA THR A 50 -11.77 4.78 7.05
C THR A 50 -10.37 4.45 7.57
N GLY A 51 -9.86 5.24 8.49
CA GLY A 51 -8.58 5.00 9.12
C GLY A 51 -8.54 5.47 10.56
N ILE A 52 -7.45 5.14 11.23
CA ILE A 52 -7.22 5.50 12.63
C ILE A 52 -6.18 6.62 12.64
N VAL A 53 -6.47 7.69 13.37
CA VAL A 53 -5.53 8.80 13.53
C VAL A 53 -4.29 8.31 14.27
N SER A 54 -3.14 8.41 13.60
CA SER A 54 -1.83 8.03 14.14
C SER A 54 -1.02 9.24 14.60
N LYS A 55 -1.34 10.43 14.07
CA LYS A 55 -0.66 11.68 14.43
C LYS A 55 -1.62 12.87 14.31
N CYS A 56 -1.54 13.81 15.25
CA CYS A 56 -2.16 15.12 15.12
C CYS A 56 -1.07 16.19 15.21
N ASP A 57 -1.03 17.08 14.22
CA ASP A 57 -0.23 18.30 14.28
C ASP A 57 -1.05 19.50 13.78
N SER A 58 -0.49 20.71 13.89
CA SER A 58 -1.18 21.95 13.52
C SER A 58 -1.41 22.11 12.02
N ARG A 59 -0.79 21.27 11.18
CA ARG A 59 -0.88 21.34 9.72
C ARG A 59 -1.72 20.22 9.13
N MET A 60 -1.76 19.07 9.78
CA MET A 60 -2.42 17.87 9.29
C MET A 60 -2.75 16.87 10.41
N ILE A 61 -3.61 15.93 10.04
CA ILE A 61 -3.87 14.71 10.78
C ILE A 61 -3.27 13.55 9.97
N GLY A 62 -2.31 12.84 10.57
CA GLY A 62 -1.81 11.57 10.04
C GLY A 62 -2.78 10.45 10.36
N VAL A 63 -3.07 9.61 9.37
CA VAL A 63 -4.05 8.53 9.46
C VAL A 63 -3.44 7.24 8.94
N THR A 64 -3.70 6.12 9.59
CA THR A 64 -3.31 4.79 9.14
C THR A 64 -4.55 4.04 8.65
N VAL A 65 -4.51 3.56 7.40
CA VAL A 65 -5.58 2.77 6.77
C VAL A 65 -5.14 1.30 6.70
N PHE A 66 -6.00 0.41 7.18
CA PHE A 66 -5.74 -1.04 7.31
C PHE A 66 -4.46 -1.41 8.08
N GLY A 67 -3.88 -0.50 8.87
CA GLY A 67 -2.64 -0.73 9.62
C GLY A 67 -1.34 -0.54 8.83
N TYR A 68 -1.40 -0.37 7.50
CA TYR A 68 -0.21 -0.34 6.64
C TYR A 68 -0.06 0.94 5.83
N TRP A 69 -1.18 1.54 5.41
CA TRP A 69 -1.15 2.66 4.47
C TRP A 69 -1.24 3.99 5.23
N SER A 70 -0.23 4.83 5.06
CA SER A 70 -0.22 6.18 5.60
C SER A 70 -1.04 7.12 4.73
N GLY A 71 -1.89 7.91 5.36
CA GLY A 71 -2.63 9.01 4.78
C GLY A 71 -2.44 10.28 5.61
N ALA A 72 -2.73 11.42 4.99
CA ALA A 72 -2.71 12.71 5.65
C ALA A 72 -3.96 13.51 5.28
N ILE A 73 -4.61 14.10 6.29
CA ILE A 73 -5.72 15.04 6.12
C ILE A 73 -5.18 16.42 6.49
N TYR A 74 -5.01 17.28 5.49
CA TYR A 74 -4.46 18.62 5.70
C TYR A 74 -5.49 19.57 6.30
N ALA A 75 -5.02 20.54 7.09
CA ALA A 75 -5.82 21.58 7.72
C ALA A 75 -6.74 22.33 6.75
N LEU A 76 -6.28 22.55 5.50
CA LEU A 76 -7.07 23.22 4.46
C LEU A 76 -8.39 22.48 4.14
N GLY A 77 -8.44 21.17 4.35
CA GLY A 77 -9.66 20.37 4.20
C GLY A 77 -10.55 20.31 5.43
N MET A 78 -10.22 21.03 6.51
CA MET A 78 -10.86 20.93 7.82
C MET A 78 -11.23 22.30 8.40
N GLU A 79 -11.74 23.23 7.59
CA GLU A 79 -12.01 24.63 7.99
C GLU A 79 -12.89 24.78 9.25
N GLN A 80 -13.78 23.83 9.50
CA GLN A 80 -14.65 23.79 10.67
C GLN A 80 -13.97 23.31 11.96
N TYR A 81 -12.74 22.82 11.87
CA TYR A 81 -11.93 22.35 12.99
C TYR A 81 -10.80 23.33 13.29
N LYS A 82 -10.48 23.49 14.57
CA LYS A 82 -9.31 24.25 15.04
C LYS A 82 -8.37 23.35 15.80
N HIS A 83 -7.08 23.46 15.52
CA HIS A 83 -6.06 22.71 16.25
C HIS A 83 -5.86 23.31 17.66
N SER A 84 -5.96 22.46 18.67
CA SER A 84 -5.59 22.77 20.05
C SER A 84 -4.21 22.19 20.33
N GLY A 85 -3.18 23.05 20.34
CA GLY A 85 -1.79 22.65 20.55
C GLY A 85 -1.54 22.02 21.92
N ASN A 86 -2.23 22.50 22.97
CA ASN A 86 -2.04 21.98 24.32
C ASN A 86 -2.56 20.54 24.48
N ALA A 87 -3.55 20.16 23.68
CA ALA A 87 -4.21 18.86 23.75
C ALA A 87 -3.90 17.95 22.55
N ASN A 88 -3.03 18.38 21.62
CA ASN A 88 -2.68 17.66 20.39
C ASN A 88 -3.89 17.08 19.65
N GLN A 89 -4.93 17.89 19.48
CA GLN A 89 -6.20 17.47 18.89
C GLN A 89 -6.81 18.58 18.02
N TRP A 90 -7.69 18.19 17.12
CA TRP A 90 -8.50 19.11 16.32
C TRP A 90 -9.93 19.12 16.84
N VAL A 91 -10.47 20.30 17.15
CA VAL A 91 -11.82 20.44 17.73
C VAL A 91 -12.74 21.14 16.76
N CYS A 92 -13.90 20.53 16.48
CA CYS A 92 -14.94 21.13 15.66
C CYS A 92 -15.55 22.33 16.39
N ALA A 93 -15.49 23.51 15.77
CA ALA A 93 -16.00 24.74 16.37
C ALA A 93 -17.54 24.72 16.55
N LYS A 94 -18.26 23.94 15.73
CA LYS A 94 -19.72 23.86 15.76
C LYS A 94 -20.26 22.82 16.75
N THR A 95 -19.60 21.67 16.85
CA THR A 95 -20.11 20.52 17.61
C THR A 95 -19.30 20.20 18.85
N GLY A 96 -18.12 20.80 19.02
CA GLY A 96 -17.17 20.44 20.09
C GLY A 96 -16.52 19.08 19.92
N ALA A 97 -16.82 18.33 18.85
CA ALA A 97 -16.22 17.03 18.59
C ALA A 97 -14.71 17.15 18.38
N ALA A 98 -13.93 16.32 19.08
CA ALA A 98 -12.49 16.30 19.00
C ALA A 98 -11.99 15.13 18.14
N ILE A 99 -10.94 15.39 17.36
CA ILE A 99 -10.18 14.39 16.62
C ILE A 99 -8.77 14.37 17.22
N ALA A 100 -8.45 13.27 17.91
CA ALA A 100 -7.16 13.00 18.53
C ALA A 100 -6.58 11.68 18.01
N VAL A 101 -5.35 11.37 18.42
CA VAL A 101 -4.75 10.04 18.19
C VAL A 101 -5.70 8.93 18.67
N ASN A 102 -5.76 7.83 17.91
CA ASN A 102 -6.68 6.70 18.07
C ASN A 102 -8.16 6.99 17.72
N THR A 103 -8.50 8.19 17.26
CA THR A 103 -9.84 8.46 16.73
C THR A 103 -10.01 7.78 15.37
N VAL A 104 -11.17 7.17 15.14
CA VAL A 104 -11.53 6.64 13.81
C VAL A 104 -12.10 7.79 12.98
N VAL A 105 -11.53 8.01 11.80
CA VAL A 105 -11.94 9.06 10.87
C VAL A 105 -12.31 8.46 9.52
N ARG A 106 -13.32 9.08 8.88
CA ARG A 106 -13.70 8.80 7.49
C ARG A 106 -13.33 10.00 6.64
N PHE A 107 -12.69 9.74 5.51
CA PHE A 107 -12.19 10.79 4.62
C PHE A 107 -12.23 10.36 3.16
N VAL A 108 -12.37 11.34 2.27
CA VAL A 108 -12.38 11.13 0.83
C VAL A 108 -10.97 11.37 0.29
N VAL A 109 -10.45 10.44 -0.52
CA VAL A 109 -9.15 10.57 -1.14
C VAL A 109 -9.19 11.67 -2.20
N GLN A 110 -8.39 12.73 -2.01
CA GLN A 110 -8.26 13.81 -2.99
C GLN A 110 -7.08 13.59 -3.94
N LYS A 111 -6.00 13.00 -3.44
CA LYS A 111 -4.80 12.67 -4.19
C LYS A 111 -4.12 11.48 -3.52
N TYR A 112 -3.42 10.66 -4.31
CA TYR A 112 -2.52 9.64 -3.80
C TYR A 112 -1.24 9.65 -4.64
N GLU A 113 -0.12 9.33 -4.02
CA GLU A 113 1.17 9.18 -4.68
C GLU A 113 1.75 7.82 -4.32
N CYS A 114 2.35 7.15 -5.30
CA CYS A 114 3.08 5.92 -5.07
C CYS A 114 4.55 6.28 -4.95
N THR A 115 5.04 6.44 -3.73
CA THR A 115 6.46 6.64 -3.49
C THR A 115 7.16 5.28 -3.45
N GLU A 116 8.26 5.13 -4.18
CA GLU A 116 9.12 3.95 -4.06
C GLU A 116 9.75 3.94 -2.67
N SER A 117 9.14 3.22 -1.74
CA SER A 117 9.73 2.98 -0.43
C SER A 117 9.45 1.54 -0.03
N GLY A 118 10.36 0.65 -0.41
CA GLY A 118 10.30 -0.76 -0.08
C GLY A 118 11.36 -1.56 -0.82
N ASP A 119 12.61 -1.44 -0.36
CA ASP A 119 13.69 -2.36 -0.69
C ASP A 119 13.25 -3.77 -0.24
N LEU A 120 12.73 -4.57 -1.17
CA LEU A 120 12.29 -5.95 -0.96
C LEU A 120 13.54 -6.81 -0.70
N ARG A 121 14.12 -6.68 0.49
CA ARG A 121 15.17 -7.58 0.96
C ARG A 121 14.53 -8.91 1.29
N LEU A 122 14.46 -9.78 0.29
CA LEU A 122 14.25 -11.20 0.50
C LEU A 122 15.40 -11.67 1.39
N ARG A 123 15.11 -11.91 2.68
CA ARG A 123 16.05 -12.61 3.57
C ARG A 123 16.09 -14.06 3.09
N GLU A 124 17.24 -14.45 2.56
CA GLU A 124 17.57 -15.85 2.32
C GLU A 124 17.76 -16.51 3.70
N GLU A 125 16.82 -17.37 4.11
CA GLU A 125 17.03 -18.26 5.25
C GLU A 125 17.87 -19.44 4.78
N SER A 126 19.18 -19.36 5.00
CA SER A 126 20.09 -20.50 4.88
C SER A 126 19.81 -21.47 6.04
N ARG A 127 19.35 -22.69 5.71
CA ARG A 127 19.30 -23.83 6.63
C ARG A 127 20.69 -24.41 6.87
#